data_AF-A0A933HPL1-F1
#
_entry.id   AF-A0A933HPL1-F1
#
_cell.length_a   1.000
_cell.length_b   1.000
_cell.length_c   1.000
_cell.angle_alpha   90.00
_cell.angle_beta   90.00
_cell.angle_gamma   90.00
#
_symmetry.space_group_name_H-M   'P 1'
#
loop_
_entity.id
_entity.type
_entity.pdbx_description
1 polymer ?
#
loop_
_entity_poly.entity_id
_entity_poly.type
_entity_poly.pdbx_seq_one_letter_code
_entity_poly.pdbx_strand_id
1 'polypeptide(L)'
;MKQKSESIPESMRATYEPIARVIDAVCAKHLNDEYKTLAHQLGAALARKRPSPLARGKPEVWACGILYALGTVNFLWDKSQTPHLRADELCKACGVSPASGSAQAKEIRNLFKMHQLDPEWSLPSKLDQNPLVWMLSVNGFLMDIRHAPIGAQIAAYEKGLIPYIPALGPEMSERLVTDET
;
A
#
# COMPACT_ATOMS: atom_id res chain seq x y z
N MET A 1 11.77 -5.30 1.99
CA MET A 1 10.89 -4.29 2.61
C MET A 1 10.18 -4.89 3.82
N LYS A 2 9.89 -4.13 4.88
CA LYS A 2 9.20 -4.69 6.05
C LYS A 2 7.81 -5.21 5.66
N GLN A 3 7.50 -6.47 6.00
CA GLN A 3 6.16 -7.00 5.81
C GLN A 3 5.15 -6.20 6.66
N LYS A 4 4.05 -5.79 6.03
CA LYS A 4 2.99 -5.08 6.73
C LYS A 4 2.01 -6.08 7.33
N SER A 5 1.60 -5.81 8.57
CA SER A 5 0.67 -6.64 9.30
C SER A 5 -0.78 -6.15 9.15
N GLU A 6 -1.66 -7.08 8.83
CA GLU A 6 -3.13 -6.94 8.88
C GLU A 6 -3.70 -7.12 10.30
N SER A 7 -2.85 -7.38 11.30
CA SER A 7 -3.30 -7.65 12.67
C SER A 7 -3.96 -6.43 13.30
N ILE A 8 -5.23 -6.60 13.66
CA ILE A 8 -6.05 -5.61 14.36
C ILE A 8 -5.96 -5.84 15.88
N PRO A 9 -5.64 -4.82 16.69
CA PRO A 9 -5.75 -4.91 18.15
C PRO A 9 -7.15 -5.36 18.58
N GLU A 10 -7.25 -6.21 19.60
CA GLU A 10 -8.53 -6.77 20.05
C GLU A 10 -9.57 -5.68 20.35
N SER A 11 -9.16 -4.61 21.03
CA SER A 11 -10.01 -3.46 21.35
C SER A 11 -10.57 -2.70 20.13
N MET A 12 -9.97 -2.89 18.95
CA MET A 12 -10.37 -2.21 17.71
C MET A 12 -11.11 -3.13 16.72
N ARG A 13 -11.24 -4.43 17.00
CA ARG A 13 -11.87 -5.39 16.07
C ARG A 13 -13.30 -4.98 15.73
N ALA A 14 -14.13 -4.70 16.73
CA ALA A 14 -15.53 -4.31 16.52
C ALA A 14 -15.68 -3.03 15.69
N THR A 15 -14.77 -2.07 15.87
CA THR A 15 -14.75 -0.82 15.08
C THR A 15 -14.30 -1.07 13.64
N TYR A 16 -13.32 -1.96 13.45
CA TYR A 16 -12.73 -2.21 12.13
C TYR A 16 -13.59 -3.12 11.26
N GLU A 17 -14.31 -4.08 11.84
CA GLU A 17 -15.09 -5.06 11.10
C GLU A 17 -16.09 -4.46 10.08
N PRO A 18 -16.91 -3.45 10.40
CA PRO A 18 -17.78 -2.82 9.39
C PRO A 18 -16.98 -2.10 8.28
N ILE A 19 -15.79 -1.57 8.57
CA ILE A 19 -14.91 -0.97 7.57
C ILE A 19 -14.38 -2.05 6.62
N ALA A 20 -13.93 -3.17 7.18
CA ALA A 20 -13.43 -4.33 6.43
C ALA A 20 -14.48 -4.85 5.44
N ARG A 21 -15.74 -4.99 5.87
CA ARG A 21 -16.83 -5.44 4.99
C ARG A 21 -17.05 -4.54 3.77
N VAL A 22 -16.94 -3.22 3.94
CA VAL A 22 -17.05 -2.27 2.81
C VAL A 22 -15.83 -2.39 1.89
N ILE A 23 -14.62 -2.48 2.46
CA ILE A 23 -13.38 -2.70 1.67
C ILE A 23 -13.50 -3.97 0.83
N ASP A 24 -13.90 -5.08 1.45
CA ASP A 24 -14.07 -6.37 0.81
C ASP A 24 -15.05 -6.31 -0.36
N ALA A 25 -16.23 -5.74 -0.13
CA ALA A 25 -17.27 -5.67 -1.14
C ALA A 25 -16.86 -4.80 -2.34
N VAL A 26 -16.20 -3.66 -2.09
CA VAL A 26 -15.73 -2.77 -3.17
C VAL A 26 -14.58 -3.41 -3.93
N CYS A 27 -13.62 -4.04 -3.25
CA CYS A 27 -12.49 -4.67 -3.92
C CYS A 27 -12.93 -5.85 -4.78
N ALA A 28 -13.80 -6.72 -4.26
CA ALA A 28 -14.31 -7.87 -4.98
C ALA A 28 -15.11 -7.48 -6.24
N LYS A 29 -15.81 -6.34 -6.20
CA LYS A 29 -16.67 -5.90 -7.31
C LYS A 29 -15.97 -5.00 -8.33
N HIS A 30 -15.03 -4.17 -7.90
CA HIS A 30 -14.50 -3.07 -8.70
C HIS A 30 -12.97 -3.02 -8.81
N LEU A 31 -12.23 -3.72 -7.94
CA LEU A 31 -10.77 -3.68 -7.91
C LEU A 31 -10.22 -5.11 -8.01
N ASN A 32 -9.28 -5.48 -7.13
CA ASN A 32 -8.64 -6.78 -7.09
C ASN A 32 -8.16 -7.11 -5.66
N ASP A 33 -7.58 -8.30 -5.51
CA ASP A 33 -7.08 -8.79 -4.22
C ASP A 33 -5.88 -8.00 -3.70
N GLU A 34 -5.02 -7.45 -4.58
CA GLU A 34 -3.91 -6.61 -4.14
C GLU A 34 -4.39 -5.34 -3.43
N TYR A 35 -5.43 -4.69 -3.97
CA TYR A 35 -6.07 -3.55 -3.30
C TYR A 35 -6.70 -3.95 -1.98
N LYS A 36 -7.38 -5.11 -1.91
CA LYS A 36 -7.98 -5.63 -0.68
C LYS A 36 -6.93 -5.82 0.40
N THR A 37 -5.89 -6.59 0.12
CA THR A 37 -4.76 -6.85 1.04
C THR A 37 -4.12 -5.54 1.50
N LEU A 38 -3.80 -4.64 0.57
CA LEU A 38 -3.15 -3.38 0.90
C LEU A 38 -4.07 -2.45 1.73
N ALA A 39 -5.37 -2.46 1.46
CA ALA A 39 -6.37 -1.74 2.23
C ALA A 39 -6.52 -2.28 3.65
N HIS A 40 -6.46 -3.60 3.85
CA HIS A 40 -6.44 -4.19 5.18
C HIS A 40 -5.17 -3.86 5.96
N GLN A 41 -4.02 -3.87 5.30
CA GLN A 41 -2.75 -3.43 5.91
C GLN A 41 -2.82 -1.96 6.36
N LEU A 42 -3.40 -1.07 5.55
CA LEU A 42 -3.58 0.34 5.91
C LEU A 42 -4.62 0.50 7.04
N GLY A 43 -5.72 -0.23 6.97
CA GLY A 43 -6.74 -0.28 8.02
C GLY A 43 -6.16 -0.74 9.36
N ALA A 44 -5.32 -1.77 9.35
CA ALA A 44 -4.63 -2.25 10.53
C ALA A 44 -3.61 -1.25 11.07
N ALA A 45 -2.89 -0.54 10.19
CA ALA A 45 -1.99 0.53 10.58
C ALA A 45 -2.74 1.70 11.25
N LEU A 46 -3.92 2.07 10.72
CA LEU A 46 -4.82 3.04 11.35
C LEU A 46 -5.31 2.55 12.72
N ALA A 47 -5.76 1.29 12.81
CA ALA A 47 -6.24 0.69 14.05
C ALA A 47 -5.20 0.69 15.18
N ARG A 48 -3.90 0.57 14.85
CA ARG A 48 -2.80 0.56 15.82
C ARG A 48 -2.36 1.95 16.30
N LYS A 49 -2.80 3.05 15.67
CA LYS A 49 -2.52 4.41 16.16
C LYS A 49 -3.18 4.63 17.54
N ARG A 50 -2.60 5.51 18.36
CA ARG A 50 -3.07 5.82 19.72
C ARG A 50 -3.29 7.34 19.91
N PRO A 51 -4.53 7.81 20.12
CA PRO A 51 -5.78 7.08 19.93
C PRO A 51 -5.97 6.66 18.46
N SER A 52 -6.75 5.61 18.21
CA SER A 52 -7.05 5.20 16.84
C SER A 52 -8.04 6.19 16.21
N PRO A 53 -7.75 6.72 15.01
CA PRO A 53 -8.68 7.64 14.35
C PRO A 53 -9.95 6.92 13.89
N LEU A 54 -9.91 5.60 13.72
CA LEU A 54 -11.08 4.78 13.33
C LEU A 54 -12.20 4.81 14.37
N ALA A 55 -11.92 5.21 15.61
CA ALA A 55 -12.92 5.30 16.68
C ALA A 55 -13.99 6.39 16.43
N ARG A 56 -13.83 7.23 15.41
CA ARG A 56 -14.77 8.31 15.07
C ARG A 56 -15.09 8.27 13.58
N GLY A 57 -16.29 8.69 13.22
CA GLY A 57 -16.73 8.75 11.82
C GLY A 57 -17.44 7.46 11.37
N LYS A 58 -17.96 7.50 10.15
CA LYS A 58 -18.76 6.40 9.58
C LYS A 58 -17.84 5.34 8.95
N PRO A 59 -18.13 4.03 9.08
CA PRO A 59 -17.33 2.97 8.47
C PRO A 59 -17.13 3.13 6.96
N GLU A 60 -18.17 3.57 6.25
CA GLU A 60 -18.16 3.79 4.81
C GLU A 60 -17.17 4.88 4.40
N VAL A 61 -17.09 5.96 5.19
CA VAL A 61 -16.16 7.07 4.94
C VAL A 61 -14.73 6.62 5.14
N TRP A 62 -14.45 5.81 6.17
CA TRP A 62 -13.13 5.22 6.39
C TRP A 62 -12.71 4.27 5.29
N ALA A 63 -13.59 3.35 4.89
CA ALA A 63 -13.32 2.41 3.80
C ALA A 63 -13.05 3.17 2.49
N CYS A 64 -13.89 4.16 2.17
CA CYS A 64 -13.69 5.03 1.01
C CYS A 64 -12.35 5.76 1.08
N GLY A 65 -12.02 6.37 2.22
CA GLY A 65 -10.77 7.10 2.40
C GLY A 65 -9.52 6.22 2.24
N ILE A 66 -9.56 4.99 2.78
CA ILE A 66 -8.49 3.99 2.64
C ILE A 66 -8.26 3.64 1.17
N LEU A 67 -9.31 3.22 0.47
CA LEU A 67 -9.21 2.83 -0.94
C LEU A 67 -8.83 4.01 -1.83
N TYR A 68 -9.35 5.20 -1.55
CA TYR A 68 -9.03 6.41 -2.31
C TYR A 68 -7.58 6.83 -2.09
N ALA A 69 -7.07 6.79 -0.85
CA ALA A 69 -5.66 7.07 -0.57
C ALA A 69 -4.74 6.13 -1.36
N LEU A 70 -5.00 4.82 -1.30
CA LEU A 70 -4.26 3.81 -2.06
C LEU A 70 -4.42 3.98 -3.57
N GLY A 71 -5.61 4.31 -4.04
CA GLY A 71 -5.89 4.60 -5.45
C GLY A 71 -5.08 5.79 -5.96
N THR A 72 -4.89 6.82 -5.13
CA THR A 72 -4.07 7.99 -5.46
C THR A 72 -2.58 7.62 -5.57
N VAL A 73 -2.06 6.82 -4.62
CA VAL A 73 -0.67 6.34 -4.65
C VAL A 73 -0.38 5.53 -5.93
N ASN A 74 -1.36 4.71 -6.34
CA ASN A 74 -1.22 3.70 -7.38
C ASN A 74 -1.88 4.09 -8.72
N PHE A 75 -2.16 5.37 -8.96
CA PHE A 75 -2.74 5.87 -10.23
C PHE A 75 -4.06 5.20 -10.65
N LEU A 76 -4.91 4.80 -9.71
CA LEU A 76 -6.19 4.13 -10.01
C LEU A 76 -7.09 4.94 -10.97
N TRP A 77 -6.96 6.26 -10.94
CA TRP A 77 -7.74 7.20 -11.75
C TRP A 77 -7.25 7.32 -13.20
N ASP A 78 -6.11 6.72 -13.54
CA ASP A 78 -5.54 6.76 -14.88
C ASP A 78 -6.06 5.59 -15.71
N LYS A 79 -6.61 5.88 -16.89
CA LYS A 79 -7.24 4.90 -17.79
C LYS A 79 -6.25 3.88 -18.37
N SER A 80 -4.95 4.18 -18.33
CA SER A 80 -3.90 3.24 -18.74
C SER A 80 -3.64 2.14 -17.72
N GLN A 81 -4.17 2.28 -16.50
CA GLN A 81 -3.89 1.36 -15.40
C GLN A 81 -4.93 0.24 -15.35
N THR A 82 -4.50 -0.92 -14.87
CA THR A 82 -5.40 -2.04 -14.55
C THR A 82 -5.18 -2.47 -13.10
N PRO A 83 -6.22 -2.45 -12.24
CA PRO A 83 -7.55 -1.92 -12.51
C PRO A 83 -7.56 -0.39 -12.66
N HIS A 84 -8.58 0.13 -13.36
CA HIS A 84 -8.94 1.54 -13.43
C HIS A 84 -10.36 1.73 -12.88
N LEU A 85 -10.55 2.74 -12.04
CA LEU A 85 -11.85 3.13 -11.50
C LEU A 85 -11.82 4.62 -11.25
N ARG A 86 -12.84 5.40 -11.61
CA ARG A 86 -12.83 6.85 -11.34
C ARG A 86 -13.06 7.13 -9.86
N ALA A 87 -12.54 8.28 -9.40
CA ALA A 87 -12.63 8.66 -7.99
C ALA A 87 -14.08 8.79 -7.47
N ASP A 88 -14.98 9.34 -8.28
CA ASP A 88 -16.41 9.45 -7.98
C ASP A 88 -17.11 8.09 -8.01
N GLU A 89 -16.72 7.18 -8.90
CA GLU A 89 -17.23 5.81 -8.95
C GLU A 89 -16.82 5.02 -7.71
N LEU A 90 -15.57 5.16 -7.25
CA LEU A 90 -15.12 4.58 -5.99
C LEU A 90 -15.94 5.13 -4.80
N CYS A 91 -16.11 6.45 -4.73
CA CYS A 91 -16.91 7.07 -3.67
C CYS A 91 -18.36 6.56 -3.68
N LYS A 92 -18.96 6.46 -4.87
CA LYS A 92 -20.30 5.90 -5.07
C LYS A 92 -20.38 4.43 -4.65
N ALA A 93 -19.39 3.62 -4.98
CA ALA A 93 -19.32 2.21 -4.59
C ALA A 93 -19.25 2.04 -3.06
N CYS A 94 -18.64 3.00 -2.36
CA CYS A 94 -18.62 3.04 -0.90
C CYS A 94 -19.88 3.67 -0.28
N GLY A 95 -20.79 4.26 -1.07
CA GLY A 95 -21.95 4.99 -0.55
C GLY A 95 -21.60 6.36 0.06
N VAL A 96 -20.50 6.98 -0.38
CA VAL A 96 -19.94 8.21 0.20
C VAL A 96 -19.89 9.33 -0.85
N SER A 97 -20.03 10.59 -0.41
CA SER A 97 -19.86 11.74 -1.31
C SER A 97 -18.39 11.91 -1.75
N PRO A 98 -18.10 12.37 -2.97
CA PRO A 98 -16.73 12.64 -3.40
C PRO A 98 -15.95 13.58 -2.49
N ALA A 99 -16.63 14.58 -1.91
CA ALA A 99 -16.02 15.52 -0.96
C ALA A 99 -15.58 14.83 0.33
N SER A 100 -16.44 13.99 0.92
CA SER A 100 -16.11 13.24 2.14
C SER A 100 -15.01 12.20 1.90
N GLY A 101 -15.10 11.45 0.80
CA GLY A 101 -14.09 10.43 0.45
C GLY A 101 -12.71 11.04 0.22
N SER A 102 -12.62 12.11 -0.58
CA SER A 102 -11.35 12.79 -0.85
C SER A 102 -10.76 13.50 0.39
N ALA A 103 -11.61 14.08 1.25
CA ALA A 103 -11.17 14.65 2.52
C ALA A 103 -10.58 13.58 3.44
N GLN A 104 -11.29 12.45 3.64
CA GLN A 104 -10.79 11.35 4.45
C GLN A 104 -9.49 10.76 3.90
N ALA A 105 -9.39 10.62 2.57
CA ALA A 105 -8.17 10.16 1.91
C ALA A 105 -6.99 11.11 2.15
N LYS A 106 -7.23 12.43 2.10
CA LYS A 106 -6.20 13.43 2.40
C LYS A 106 -5.70 13.32 3.83
N GLU A 107 -6.59 13.14 4.81
CA GLU A 107 -6.21 12.91 6.21
C GLU A 107 -5.31 11.68 6.36
N ILE A 108 -5.69 10.56 5.74
CA ILE A 108 -4.91 9.32 5.76
C ILE A 108 -3.54 9.53 5.12
N ARG A 109 -3.48 10.12 3.93
CA ARG A 109 -2.21 10.39 3.24
C ARG A 109 -1.31 11.30 4.07
N ASN A 110 -1.85 12.34 4.71
CA ASN A 110 -1.07 13.19 5.60
C ASN A 110 -0.54 12.42 6.83
N LEU A 111 -1.38 11.58 7.44
CA LEU A 111 -1.02 10.80 8.63
C LEU A 111 0.11 9.80 8.37
N PHE A 112 0.13 9.19 7.18
CA PHE A 112 1.14 8.23 6.76
C PHE A 112 2.22 8.83 5.87
N LYS A 113 2.17 10.14 5.61
CA LYS A 113 3.08 10.86 4.70
C LYS A 113 3.13 10.25 3.29
N MET A 114 2.01 9.72 2.83
CA MET A 114 1.89 9.08 1.53
C MET A 114 2.07 10.10 0.40
N HIS A 115 2.86 9.71 -0.58
CA HIS A 115 2.99 10.42 -1.86
C HIS A 115 2.66 9.50 -3.02
N GLN A 116 2.58 10.06 -4.22
CA GLN A 116 2.43 9.26 -5.43
C GLN A 116 3.65 8.35 -5.59
N LEU A 117 3.44 7.09 -6.02
CA LEU A 117 4.49 6.06 -6.10
C LEU A 117 5.19 5.76 -4.77
N ASP A 118 4.56 6.03 -3.62
CA ASP A 118 5.10 5.64 -2.33
C ASP A 118 5.45 4.14 -2.31
N PRO A 119 6.74 3.77 -2.13
CA PRO A 119 7.16 2.37 -2.13
C PRO A 119 6.45 1.55 -1.06
N GLU A 120 6.20 2.13 0.12
CA GLU A 120 5.49 1.42 1.17
C GLU A 120 4.08 1.12 0.70
N TRP A 121 3.34 2.07 0.11
CA TRP A 121 1.92 1.89 -0.26
C TRP A 121 1.69 1.57 -1.74
N SER A 122 2.67 0.97 -2.40
CA SER A 122 2.55 0.48 -3.77
C SER A 122 1.94 -0.93 -3.82
N LEU A 123 1.16 -1.21 -4.87
CA LEU A 123 0.71 -2.57 -5.16
C LEU A 123 1.92 -3.45 -5.50
N PRO A 124 1.94 -4.74 -5.09
CA PRO A 124 3.03 -5.66 -5.40
C PRO A 124 3.33 -5.74 -6.90
N SER A 125 2.29 -5.86 -7.74
CA SER A 125 2.40 -5.86 -9.20
C SER A 125 3.06 -4.61 -9.81
N LYS A 126 3.09 -3.49 -9.07
CA LYS A 126 3.68 -2.22 -9.52
C LYS A 126 5.07 -1.96 -8.97
N LEU A 127 5.58 -2.78 -8.04
CA LEU A 127 6.89 -2.53 -7.41
C LEU A 127 8.03 -2.51 -8.43
N ASP A 128 7.99 -3.41 -9.41
CA ASP A 128 9.04 -3.51 -10.43
C ASP A 128 9.15 -2.24 -11.30
N GLN A 129 7.99 -1.68 -11.65
CA GLN A 129 7.90 -0.48 -12.48
C GLN A 129 7.97 0.82 -11.67
N ASN A 130 7.90 0.75 -10.34
CA ASN A 130 7.97 1.92 -9.49
C ASN A 130 9.43 2.39 -9.32
N PRO A 131 9.84 3.51 -9.92
CA PRO A 131 11.22 3.98 -9.81
C PRO A 131 11.63 4.27 -8.36
N LEU A 132 10.72 4.71 -7.49
CA LEU A 132 11.04 5.06 -6.11
C LEU A 132 11.37 3.86 -5.23
N VAL A 133 10.98 2.64 -5.62
CA VAL A 133 11.36 1.40 -4.94
C VAL A 133 12.87 1.14 -5.13
N TRP A 134 13.42 1.52 -6.28
CA TRP A 134 14.76 1.15 -6.69
C TRP A 134 15.79 2.26 -6.51
N MET A 135 15.35 3.49 -6.23
CA MET A 135 16.24 4.62 -5.96
C MET A 135 16.80 4.58 -4.54
N LEU A 136 18.07 4.22 -4.40
CA LEU A 136 18.78 4.15 -3.12
C LEU A 136 19.99 5.09 -3.09
N SER A 137 20.37 5.53 -1.89
CA SER A 137 21.64 6.23 -1.67
C SER A 137 22.78 5.22 -1.56
N VAL A 138 23.69 5.25 -2.53
CA VAL A 138 24.91 4.43 -2.55
C VAL A 138 26.10 5.39 -2.51
N ASN A 139 26.88 5.33 -1.44
CA ASN A 139 28.00 6.25 -1.19
C ASN A 139 27.62 7.75 -1.26
N GLY A 140 26.39 8.09 -0.83
CA GLY A 140 25.90 9.47 -0.80
C GLY A 140 25.26 9.94 -2.12
N PHE A 141 25.23 9.11 -3.15
CA PHE A 141 24.58 9.42 -4.43
C PHE A 141 23.29 8.61 -4.60
N LEU A 142 22.21 9.28 -5.02
CA LEU A 142 20.97 8.60 -5.40
C LEU A 142 21.19 7.88 -6.73
N MET A 143 20.97 6.58 -6.74
CA MET A 143 21.06 5.75 -7.95
C MET A 143 19.96 4.71 -7.99
N ASP A 144 19.60 4.30 -9.20
CA ASP A 144 18.77 3.12 -9.42
C ASP A 144 19.62 1.86 -9.16
N ILE A 145 19.30 1.16 -8.07
CA ILE A 145 20.06 -0.01 -7.61
C ILE A 145 20.01 -1.18 -8.60
N ARG A 146 19.04 -1.21 -9.53
CA ARG A 146 18.96 -2.24 -10.58
C ARG A 146 20.17 -2.23 -11.52
N HIS A 147 20.80 -1.06 -11.67
CA HIS A 147 22.01 -0.89 -12.48
C HIS A 147 23.30 -0.93 -11.64
N ALA A 148 23.20 -1.12 -10.32
CA ALA A 148 24.37 -1.27 -9.46
C ALA A 148 25.00 -2.66 -9.62
N PRO A 149 26.29 -2.84 -9.27
CA PRO A 149 26.90 -4.16 -9.19
C PRO A 149 26.11 -5.10 -8.26
N ILE A 150 26.09 -6.41 -8.58
CA ILE A 150 25.28 -7.40 -7.86
C ILE A 150 25.52 -7.41 -6.34
N GLY A 151 26.76 -7.19 -5.88
CA GLY A 151 27.06 -7.11 -4.44
C GLY A 151 26.32 -5.97 -3.72
N ALA A 152 26.10 -4.83 -4.38
CA ALA A 152 25.31 -3.74 -3.82
C ALA A 152 23.81 -4.09 -3.80
N GLN A 153 23.33 -4.83 -4.80
CA GLN A 153 21.94 -5.31 -4.85
C GLN A 153 21.67 -6.32 -3.71
N ILE A 154 22.57 -7.28 -3.51
CA ILE A 154 22.51 -8.26 -2.41
C ILE A 154 22.47 -7.53 -1.07
N ALA A 155 23.41 -6.62 -0.82
CA ALA A 155 23.45 -5.85 0.43
C ALA A 155 22.19 -5.00 0.65
N ALA A 156 21.58 -4.46 -0.41
CA ALA A 156 20.32 -3.73 -0.31
C ALA A 156 19.14 -4.67 0.03
N TYR A 157 19.12 -5.87 -0.55
CA TYR A 157 18.11 -6.88 -0.28
C TYR A 157 18.19 -7.42 1.15
N GLU A 158 19.38 -7.76 1.64
CA GLU A 158 19.62 -8.20 3.03
C GLU A 158 19.16 -7.16 4.06
N LYS A 159 19.35 -5.87 3.76
CA LYS A 159 18.86 -4.75 4.58
C LYS A 159 17.36 -4.51 4.45
N GLY A 160 16.67 -5.27 3.60
CA GLY A 160 15.26 -5.15 3.33
C GLY A 160 14.87 -3.85 2.60
N LEU A 161 15.81 -3.20 1.91
CA LEU A 161 15.58 -1.93 1.20
C LEU A 161 14.89 -2.13 -0.14
N ILE A 162 15.12 -3.27 -0.80
CA ILE A 162 14.46 -3.68 -2.04
C ILE A 162 13.63 -4.96 -1.83
N PRO A 163 12.65 -5.24 -2.71
CA PRO A 163 11.81 -6.43 -2.58
C PRO A 163 12.50 -7.72 -3.02
N TYR A 164 13.48 -7.66 -3.92
CA TYR A 164 14.28 -8.78 -4.42
C TYR A 164 15.58 -8.26 -5.04
N ILE A 165 16.52 -9.14 -5.39
CA ILE A 165 17.78 -8.83 -6.08
C ILE A 165 17.51 -8.80 -7.61
N PRO A 166 17.56 -7.63 -8.26
CA PRO A 166 17.21 -7.48 -9.68
C PRO A 166 17.97 -8.40 -10.63
N ALA A 167 19.28 -8.59 -10.40
CA ALA A 167 20.11 -9.45 -11.22
C ALA A 167 19.76 -10.95 -11.13
N LEU A 168 19.04 -11.36 -10.08
CA LEU A 168 18.67 -12.76 -9.84
C LEU A 168 17.17 -13.02 -10.05
N GLY A 169 16.36 -11.97 -9.98
CA GLY A 169 14.91 -12.09 -9.98
C GLY A 169 14.33 -12.54 -8.63
N PRO A 170 13.00 -12.48 -8.45
CA PRO A 170 12.33 -12.77 -7.16
C PRO A 170 12.61 -14.18 -6.63
N GLU A 171 12.42 -15.21 -7.47
CA GLU A 171 12.53 -16.62 -7.06
C GLU A 171 13.91 -16.98 -6.49
N MET A 172 14.97 -16.54 -7.17
CA MET A 172 16.35 -16.81 -6.73
C MET A 172 16.76 -15.97 -5.53
N SER A 173 16.18 -14.77 -5.38
CA SER A 173 16.43 -13.91 -4.21
C SER A 173 15.91 -14.56 -2.94
N GLU A 174 14.73 -15.15 -2.99
CA GLU A 174 14.13 -15.85 -1.83
C GLU A 174 14.94 -17.06 -1.40
N ARG A 175 15.47 -17.83 -2.37
CA ARG A 175 16.29 -19.02 -2.09
C ARG A 175 17.58 -18.72 -1.34
N LEU A 176 18.17 -17.54 -1.57
CA LEU A 176 19.37 -17.10 -0.85
C LEU A 176 19.11 -16.86 0.64
N VAL A 177 17.88 -16.48 1.01
CA VAL A 177 17.51 -16.28 2.42
C VAL A 177 17.25 -17.62 3.12
N THR A 178 16.75 -18.62 2.40
CA THR A 178 16.39 -19.92 3.00
C THR A 178 17.57 -20.86 3.22
N ASP A 179 18.67 -20.68 2.48
CA ASP A 179 19.89 -21.51 2.62
C ASP A 179 20.79 -21.06 3.80
N GLU A 180 20.50 -19.91 4.43
CA GLU A 180 21.25 -19.39 5.59
C GLU A 180 20.53 -19.59 6.96
N THR A 181 19.35 -20.21 6.98
CA THR A 181 18.57 -20.50 8.21
C THR A 181 18.39 -22.00 8.45
#